data_AF-A0A540W227-F1
#
_entry.id   AF-A0A540W227-F1
#
_cell.length_a   1.000
_cell.length_b   1.000
_cell.length_c   1.000
_cell.angle_alpha   90.00
_cell.angle_beta   90.00
_cell.angle_gamma   90.00
#
_symmetry.space_group_name_H-M   'P 1'
#
loop_
_entity.id
_entity.type
_entity.pdbx_description
1 polymer ?
#
loop_
_entity_poly.entity_id
_entity_poly.type
_entity_poly.pdbx_seq_one_letter_code
_entity_poly.pdbx_strand_id
1 'polypeptide(L)'
;MGWSELIARWGADGPVRGVPGGLSVTFEGMTPAEITAQEKSPDEVELVLEWHPPWRPGDAAASLFPLDRLAHACAQARSGLLHCTATSQAIQVRMTLYLEGLSRQSFVGVAAEMARAVTFLDEVGAEAGTQASELQEAERLMAEAQRSLEEAESKVASAPAGTGEARPEARAAAPEKQGLGPPPEASPPPSPPPPPNAAHAWQPTHRIAKGGEPAWSTPDPARAPVSQLNAGLEVQVSDEASGWANIICSNGWSGWVRAQSLTPLRGRRPGT
;
A
#
# COMPACT_ATOMS: atom_id res chain seq x y z
N MET A 1 -6.84 -29.62 30.35
CA MET A 1 -8.06 -28.82 30.60
C MET A 1 -8.56 -28.40 29.24
N GLY A 2 -9.76 -28.84 28.86
CA GLY A 2 -10.26 -28.57 27.51
C GLY A 2 -10.65 -27.10 27.31
N TRP A 3 -10.69 -26.66 26.05
CA TRP A 3 -11.07 -25.28 25.68
C TRP A 3 -12.39 -24.82 26.34
N SER A 4 -13.45 -25.63 26.25
CA SER A 4 -14.76 -25.34 26.84
C SER A 4 -14.73 -25.20 28.37
N GLU A 5 -13.88 -25.98 29.04
CA GLU A 5 -13.69 -25.92 30.50
C GLU A 5 -12.94 -24.65 30.92
N LEU A 6 -11.94 -24.24 30.12
CA LEU A 6 -11.20 -23.00 30.29
C LEU A 6 -12.13 -21.78 30.15
N ILE A 7 -12.96 -21.74 29.09
CA ILE A 7 -13.96 -20.70 28.91
C ILE A 7 -14.90 -20.63 30.12
N ALA A 8 -15.49 -21.75 30.53
CA ALA A 8 -16.43 -21.79 31.65
C ALA A 8 -15.79 -21.29 32.97
N ARG A 9 -14.49 -21.55 33.16
CA ARG A 9 -13.75 -21.15 34.36
C ARG A 9 -13.32 -19.67 34.36
N TRP A 10 -12.99 -19.08 33.22
CA TRP A 10 -12.36 -17.75 33.15
C TRP A 10 -13.17 -16.68 32.44
N GLY A 11 -14.12 -17.06 31.59
CA GLY A 11 -15.02 -16.19 30.83
C GLY A 11 -16.34 -15.86 31.54
N ALA A 12 -16.47 -16.15 32.83
CA ALA A 12 -17.65 -15.81 33.64
C ALA A 12 -17.63 -14.34 34.10
N ASP A 13 -16.47 -13.83 34.52
CA ASP A 13 -16.29 -12.48 35.07
C ASP A 13 -15.10 -11.76 34.44
N GLY A 14 -15.33 -10.53 33.96
CA GLY A 14 -14.28 -9.62 33.46
C GLY A 14 -14.46 -9.19 31.99
N PRO A 15 -13.39 -8.68 31.35
CA PRO A 15 -13.40 -8.15 29.98
C PRO A 15 -13.38 -9.22 28.87
N VAL A 16 -13.32 -10.50 29.25
CA VAL A 16 -13.37 -11.65 28.35
C VAL A 16 -14.54 -12.51 28.79
N ARG A 17 -15.46 -12.80 27.87
CA ARG A 17 -16.65 -13.61 28.12
C ARG A 17 -16.69 -14.81 27.19
N GLY A 18 -17.16 -15.94 27.72
CA GLY A 18 -17.42 -17.13 26.92
C GLY A 18 -18.64 -16.97 26.02
N VAL A 19 -18.51 -17.32 24.74
CA VAL A 19 -19.65 -17.43 23.81
C VAL A 19 -19.59 -18.76 23.05
N PRO A 20 -20.70 -19.24 22.46
CA PRO A 20 -20.69 -20.46 21.66
C PRO A 20 -19.66 -20.37 20.52
N GLY A 21 -18.66 -21.25 20.54
CA GLY A 21 -17.59 -21.30 19.54
C GLY A 21 -16.42 -20.31 19.74
N GLY A 22 -16.39 -19.54 20.85
CA GLY A 22 -15.35 -18.51 20.99
C GLY A 22 -15.41 -17.65 22.25
N LEU A 23 -14.91 -16.43 22.12
CA LEU A 23 -14.85 -15.39 23.16
C LEU A 23 -15.45 -14.09 22.63
N SER A 24 -16.29 -13.45 23.45
CA SER A 24 -16.61 -12.03 23.29
C SER A 24 -15.69 -11.22 24.19
N VAL A 25 -15.03 -10.21 23.67
CA VAL A 25 -14.08 -9.37 24.43
C VAL A 25 -14.49 -7.91 24.41
N THR A 26 -14.40 -7.27 25.57
CA THR A 26 -14.75 -5.85 25.75
C THR A 26 -13.83 -5.28 26.80
N PHE A 27 -12.93 -4.40 26.37
CA PHE A 27 -12.02 -3.66 27.23
C PHE A 27 -12.31 -2.16 27.09
N GLU A 28 -12.07 -1.40 28.14
CA GLU A 28 -12.25 0.05 28.12
C GLU A 28 -11.32 0.70 27.08
N GLY A 29 -11.88 1.56 26.23
CA GLY A 29 -11.14 2.26 25.17
C GLY A 29 -10.71 1.41 23.97
N MET A 30 -11.25 0.21 23.78
CA MET A 30 -10.95 -0.66 22.62
C MET A 30 -12.23 -1.12 21.92
N THR A 31 -12.17 -1.43 20.62
CA THR A 31 -13.32 -1.99 19.91
C THR A 31 -13.71 -3.34 20.54
N PRO A 32 -14.99 -3.56 20.89
CA PRO A 32 -15.48 -4.87 21.28
C PRO A 32 -15.32 -5.88 20.14
N ALA A 33 -14.84 -7.09 20.44
CA ALA A 33 -14.52 -8.07 19.40
C ALA A 33 -15.08 -9.46 19.71
N GLU A 34 -15.51 -10.15 18.67
CA GLU A 34 -15.82 -11.57 18.72
C GLU A 34 -14.66 -12.37 18.14
N ILE A 35 -14.13 -13.31 18.93
CA ILE A 35 -12.97 -14.13 18.61
C ILE A 35 -13.44 -15.58 18.55
N THR A 36 -13.42 -16.17 17.36
CA THR A 36 -13.69 -17.61 17.19
C THR A 36 -12.50 -18.42 17.70
N ALA A 37 -12.75 -19.59 18.25
CA ALA A 37 -11.71 -20.51 18.68
C ALA A 37 -11.81 -21.85 17.95
N GLN A 38 -10.72 -22.25 17.32
CA GLN A 38 -10.61 -23.49 16.56
C GLN A 38 -9.64 -24.43 17.25
N GLU A 39 -10.15 -25.52 17.83
CA GLU A 39 -9.32 -26.57 18.41
C GLU A 39 -8.50 -27.25 17.27
N LYS A 40 -7.17 -27.22 17.39
CA LYS A 40 -6.24 -27.89 16.46
C LYS A 40 -5.78 -29.22 17.01
N SER A 41 -5.59 -29.29 18.32
CA SER A 41 -5.29 -30.50 19.08
C SER A 41 -5.82 -30.36 20.52
N PRO A 42 -5.84 -31.43 21.33
CA PRO A 42 -6.33 -31.37 22.71
C PRO A 42 -5.65 -30.31 23.61
N ASP A 43 -4.43 -29.92 23.26
CA ASP A 43 -3.61 -28.93 23.99
C ASP A 43 -3.33 -27.66 23.17
N GLU A 44 -3.92 -27.50 21.98
CA GLU A 44 -3.68 -26.37 21.06
C GLU A 44 -4.97 -25.81 20.45
N VAL A 45 -5.20 -24.51 20.61
CA VAL A 45 -6.34 -23.77 20.05
C VAL A 45 -5.84 -22.59 19.23
N GLU A 46 -6.29 -22.46 17.99
CA GLU A 46 -6.11 -21.24 17.19
C GLU A 46 -7.28 -20.29 17.47
N LEU A 47 -6.98 -19.12 18.04
CA LEU A 47 -7.92 -18.01 18.09
C LEU A 47 -7.92 -17.29 16.74
N VAL A 48 -9.11 -16.98 16.22
CA VAL A 48 -9.32 -16.34 14.93
C VAL A 48 -10.33 -15.21 15.08
N LEU A 49 -9.90 -14.00 14.76
CA LEU A 49 -10.74 -12.82 14.60
C LEU A 49 -10.78 -12.46 13.11
N GLU A 50 -11.95 -12.12 12.59
CA GLU A 50 -12.12 -11.71 11.20
C GLU A 50 -12.59 -10.26 11.15
N TRP A 51 -11.68 -9.36 10.74
CA TRP A 51 -11.98 -7.95 10.54
C TRP A 51 -12.37 -7.67 9.10
N HIS A 52 -13.42 -6.87 8.91
CA HIS A 52 -13.88 -6.44 7.60
C HIS A 52 -13.67 -4.93 7.46
N PRO A 53 -13.13 -4.46 6.32
CA PRO A 53 -13.01 -3.03 6.07
C PRO A 53 -14.40 -2.36 6.01
N PRO A 54 -14.50 -1.07 6.42
CA PRO A 54 -15.75 -0.32 6.29
C PRO A 54 -16.11 0.03 4.84
N TRP A 55 -15.15 -0.04 3.91
CA TRP A 55 -15.36 0.13 2.46
C TRP A 55 -15.60 -1.20 1.74
N ARG A 56 -16.25 -1.14 0.57
CA ARG A 56 -16.49 -2.29 -0.28
C ARG A 56 -15.32 -2.54 -1.25
N PRO A 57 -15.11 -3.79 -1.70
CA PRO A 57 -14.22 -4.07 -2.81
C PRO A 57 -14.65 -3.29 -4.07
N GLY A 58 -13.73 -2.50 -4.61
CA GLY A 58 -13.98 -1.62 -5.77
C GLY A 58 -14.20 -0.15 -5.42
N ASP A 59 -14.41 0.20 -4.15
CA ASP A 59 -14.40 1.61 -3.72
C ASP A 59 -12.99 2.21 -3.86
N ALA A 60 -12.88 3.53 -3.98
CA ALA A 60 -11.58 4.22 -4.05
C ALA A 60 -10.67 3.86 -2.86
N ALA A 61 -11.25 3.70 -1.67
CA ALA A 61 -10.57 3.23 -0.47
C ALA A 61 -9.89 1.86 -0.66
N ALA A 62 -10.49 0.92 -1.39
CA ALA A 62 -9.91 -0.40 -1.63
C ALA A 62 -8.62 -0.34 -2.48
N SER A 63 -8.51 0.65 -3.37
CA SER A 63 -7.32 0.89 -4.20
C SER A 63 -6.20 1.58 -3.41
N LEU A 64 -6.56 2.51 -2.52
CA LEU A 64 -5.62 3.26 -1.67
C LEU A 64 -5.09 2.40 -0.51
N PHE A 65 -5.95 1.55 0.06
CA PHE A 65 -5.69 0.76 1.27
C PHE A 65 -5.89 -0.75 0.99
N PRO A 66 -5.00 -1.38 0.20
CA PRO A 66 -5.08 -2.80 -0.08
C PRO A 66 -4.90 -3.62 1.21
N LEU A 67 -5.77 -4.61 1.40
CA LEU A 67 -5.88 -5.39 2.64
C LEU A 67 -4.56 -6.08 3.04
N ASP A 68 -3.76 -6.54 2.09
CA ASP A 68 -2.43 -7.12 2.36
C ASP A 68 -1.49 -6.15 3.09
N ARG A 69 -1.52 -4.85 2.75
CA ARG A 69 -0.70 -3.84 3.43
C ARG A 69 -1.21 -3.56 4.84
N LEU A 70 -2.53 -3.53 5.03
CA LEU A 70 -3.14 -3.36 6.35
C LEU A 70 -2.88 -4.56 7.26
N ALA A 71 -2.99 -5.77 6.72
CA ALA A 71 -2.65 -7.01 7.44
C ALA A 71 -1.17 -7.01 7.84
N HIS A 72 -0.27 -6.62 6.92
CA HIS A 72 1.16 -6.52 7.21
C HIS A 72 1.48 -5.44 8.26
N ALA A 73 0.87 -4.25 8.15
CA ALA A 73 1.03 -3.17 9.12
C ALA A 73 0.53 -3.59 10.51
N CYS A 74 -0.61 -4.28 10.59
CA CYS A 74 -1.13 -4.84 11.82
C CYS A 74 -0.14 -5.87 12.41
N ALA A 75 0.36 -6.82 11.61
CA ALA A 75 1.35 -7.80 12.07
C ALA A 75 2.67 -7.14 12.57
N GLN A 76 3.08 -6.00 11.99
CA GLN A 76 4.26 -5.24 12.45
C GLN A 76 4.01 -4.42 13.73
N ALA A 77 2.83 -3.81 13.87
CA ALA A 77 2.48 -2.93 15.00
C ALA A 77 2.10 -3.70 16.28
N ARG A 78 1.75 -4.98 16.15
CA ARG A 78 1.31 -5.86 17.25
C ARG A 78 2.42 -6.82 17.69
N SER A 79 2.13 -7.64 18.70
CA SER A 79 3.06 -8.71 19.09
C SER A 79 3.34 -9.68 17.92
N GLY A 80 4.59 -10.11 17.75
CA GLY A 80 4.99 -11.08 16.72
C GLY A 80 4.42 -12.50 16.88
N LEU A 81 3.44 -12.69 17.78
CA LEU A 81 2.64 -13.90 17.92
C LEU A 81 1.32 -13.82 17.13
N LEU A 82 0.90 -12.64 16.68
CA LEU A 82 -0.25 -12.49 15.79
C LEU A 82 0.15 -12.79 14.35
N HIS A 83 -0.67 -13.58 13.67
CA HIS A 83 -0.58 -13.80 12.24
C HIS A 83 -1.78 -13.14 11.55
N CYS A 84 -1.52 -12.06 10.80
CA CYS A 84 -2.55 -11.32 10.08
C CYS A 84 -2.46 -11.66 8.59
N THR A 85 -3.52 -12.26 8.03
CA THR A 85 -3.62 -12.60 6.60
C THR A 85 -4.81 -11.90 5.98
N ALA A 86 -4.57 -11.17 4.89
CA ALA A 86 -5.64 -10.65 4.07
C ALA A 86 -6.31 -11.78 3.25
N THR A 87 -7.61 -11.62 3.04
CA THR A 87 -8.40 -12.35 2.04
C THR A 87 -8.89 -11.34 0.99
N SER A 88 -9.76 -11.76 0.07
CA SER A 88 -10.37 -10.84 -0.90
C SER A 88 -11.29 -9.79 -0.28
N GLN A 89 -11.78 -9.98 0.95
CA GLN A 89 -12.77 -9.09 1.60
C GLN A 89 -12.56 -8.84 3.09
N ALA A 90 -11.59 -9.51 3.74
CA ALA A 90 -11.37 -9.41 5.18
C ALA A 90 -9.89 -9.53 5.54
N ILE A 91 -9.54 -9.25 6.79
CA ILE A 91 -8.26 -9.58 7.40
C ILE A 91 -8.53 -10.56 8.54
N GLN A 92 -7.98 -11.76 8.43
CA GLN A 92 -8.00 -12.73 9.52
C GLN A 92 -6.79 -12.51 10.42
N VAL A 93 -7.04 -12.16 11.67
CA VAL A 93 -6.04 -12.05 12.75
C VAL A 93 -6.09 -13.34 13.55
N ARG A 94 -4.99 -14.09 13.53
CA ARG A 94 -4.90 -15.42 14.16
C ARG A 94 -3.82 -15.46 15.23
N MET A 95 -4.04 -16.29 16.26
CA MET A 95 -3.02 -16.58 17.27
C MET A 95 -3.19 -18.00 17.82
N THR A 96 -2.11 -18.77 17.83
CA THR A 96 -2.08 -20.10 18.48
C THR A 96 -1.89 -19.95 19.98
N LEU A 97 -2.72 -20.67 20.75
CA LEU A 97 -2.63 -20.83 22.19
C LEU A 97 -2.40 -22.30 22.55
N TYR A 98 -1.34 -22.55 23.32
CA TYR A 98 -1.14 -23.81 24.02
C TYR A 98 -1.90 -23.77 25.35
N LEU A 99 -2.68 -24.82 25.64
CA LEU A 99 -3.51 -24.93 26.84
C LEU A 99 -2.72 -25.42 28.07
N GLU A 100 -1.61 -26.14 27.84
CA GLU A 100 -0.72 -26.58 28.91
C GLU A 100 -0.05 -25.37 29.59
N GLY A 101 -0.12 -25.32 30.92
CA GLY A 101 0.49 -24.24 31.71
C GLY A 101 -0.16 -22.85 31.54
N LEU A 102 -1.19 -22.71 30.70
CA LEU A 102 -1.86 -21.45 30.44
C LEU A 102 -2.44 -20.86 31.75
N SER A 103 -2.25 -19.55 31.95
CA SER A 103 -2.77 -18.82 33.11
C SER A 103 -3.90 -17.86 32.71
N ARG A 104 -4.80 -17.52 33.64
CA ARG A 104 -5.88 -16.54 33.37
C ARG A 104 -5.32 -15.19 32.91
N GLN A 105 -4.18 -14.76 33.49
CA GLN A 105 -3.53 -13.51 33.11
C GLN A 105 -2.98 -13.56 31.69
N SER A 106 -2.29 -14.65 31.32
CA SER A 106 -1.78 -14.86 29.96
C SER A 106 -2.93 -14.91 28.94
N PHE A 107 -4.00 -15.64 29.25
CA PHE A 107 -5.19 -15.75 28.43
C PHE A 107 -5.89 -14.39 28.20
N VAL A 108 -6.13 -13.62 29.27
CA VAL A 108 -6.69 -12.26 29.16
C VAL A 108 -5.74 -11.31 28.41
N GLY A 109 -4.42 -11.47 28.59
CA GLY A 109 -3.42 -10.70 27.85
C GLY A 109 -3.46 -10.94 26.34
N VAL A 110 -3.67 -12.20 25.91
CA VAL A 110 -3.85 -12.58 24.51
C VAL A 110 -5.18 -12.09 23.93
N ALA A 111 -6.27 -12.26 24.66
CA ALA A 111 -7.58 -11.71 24.30
C ALA A 111 -7.52 -10.18 24.11
N ALA A 112 -6.78 -9.48 24.99
CA ALA A 112 -6.54 -8.05 24.88
C ALA A 112 -5.64 -7.69 23.69
N GLU A 113 -4.71 -8.56 23.28
CA GLU A 113 -3.84 -8.32 22.12
C GLU A 113 -4.61 -8.44 20.80
N MET A 114 -5.56 -9.37 20.71
CA MET A 114 -6.49 -9.45 19.58
C MET A 114 -7.47 -8.27 19.55
N ALA A 115 -7.98 -7.82 20.71
CA ALA A 115 -8.80 -6.61 20.81
C ALA A 115 -8.04 -5.34 20.34
N ARG A 116 -6.76 -5.21 20.69
CA ARG A 116 -5.89 -4.13 20.18
C ARG A 116 -5.64 -4.22 18.68
N ALA A 117 -5.53 -5.42 18.13
CA ALA A 117 -5.34 -5.63 16.69
C ALA A 117 -6.56 -5.17 15.89
N VAL A 118 -7.77 -5.48 16.34
CA VAL A 118 -8.99 -4.99 15.67
C VAL A 118 -9.19 -3.49 15.84
N THR A 119 -8.92 -2.93 17.03
CA THR A 119 -9.00 -1.48 17.28
C THR A 119 -8.07 -0.71 16.33
N PHE A 120 -6.84 -1.17 16.14
CA PHE A 120 -5.90 -0.59 15.16
C PHE A 120 -6.44 -0.67 13.71
N LEU A 121 -7.04 -1.80 13.32
CA LEU A 121 -7.60 -1.96 11.99
C LEU A 121 -8.83 -1.05 11.78
N ASP A 122 -9.66 -0.83 12.80
CA ASP A 122 -10.78 0.11 12.75
C ASP A 122 -10.33 1.56 12.67
N GLU A 123 -9.30 1.97 13.43
CA GLU A 123 -8.73 3.31 13.40
C GLU A 123 -8.18 3.66 12.01
N VAL A 124 -7.32 2.79 11.46
CA VAL A 124 -6.79 2.94 10.10
C VAL A 124 -7.92 2.81 9.07
N GLY A 125 -8.93 1.98 9.36
CA GLY A 125 -10.11 1.80 8.53
C GLY A 125 -10.97 3.06 8.41
N ALA A 126 -11.15 3.78 9.52
CA ALA A 126 -11.88 5.05 9.55
C ALA A 126 -11.11 6.14 8.79
N GLU A 127 -9.81 6.28 9.03
CA GLU A 127 -8.96 7.27 8.35
C GLU A 127 -8.95 7.03 6.82
N ALA A 128 -8.83 5.78 6.40
CA ALA A 128 -8.89 5.37 5.00
C ALA A 128 -10.22 5.74 4.32
N GLY A 129 -11.34 5.56 5.03
CA GLY A 129 -12.67 5.97 4.55
C GLY A 129 -12.80 7.49 4.36
N THR A 130 -12.22 8.27 5.27
CA THR A 130 -12.17 9.74 5.16
C THR A 130 -11.35 10.17 3.94
N GLN A 131 -10.10 9.70 3.81
CA GLN A 131 -9.22 10.09 2.69
C GLN A 131 -9.80 9.70 1.32
N ALA A 132 -10.45 8.54 1.22
CA ALA A 132 -11.13 8.14 -0.02
C ALA A 132 -12.32 9.06 -0.38
N SER A 133 -13.06 9.54 0.62
CA SER A 133 -14.18 10.46 0.44
C SER A 133 -13.69 11.85 -0.02
N GLU A 134 -12.60 12.34 0.56
CA GLU A 134 -11.96 13.61 0.17
C GLU A 134 -11.44 13.57 -1.28
N LEU A 135 -10.79 12.48 -1.67
CA LEU A 135 -10.33 12.27 -3.05
C LEU A 135 -11.50 12.23 -4.05
N GLN A 136 -12.59 11.54 -3.71
CA GLN A 136 -13.79 11.49 -4.55
C GLN A 136 -14.44 12.88 -4.71
N GLU A 137 -14.45 13.71 -3.67
CA GLU A 137 -14.93 15.09 -3.76
C GLU A 137 -14.00 15.98 -4.60
N ALA A 138 -12.67 15.82 -4.46
CA ALA A 138 -11.70 16.52 -5.29
C ALA A 138 -11.84 16.15 -6.78
N GLU A 139 -12.02 14.87 -7.11
CA GLU A 139 -12.31 14.41 -8.47
C GLU A 139 -13.60 15.00 -9.04
N ARG A 140 -14.68 15.05 -8.23
CA ARG A 140 -15.95 15.68 -8.61
C ARG A 140 -15.75 17.17 -8.95
N LEU A 141 -15.05 17.91 -8.09
CA LEU A 141 -14.76 19.33 -8.28
C LEU A 141 -13.88 19.58 -9.51
N MET A 142 -12.89 18.73 -9.78
CA MET A 142 -12.08 18.81 -11.01
C MET A 142 -12.93 18.58 -12.27
N ALA A 143 -13.83 17.59 -12.27
CA ALA A 143 -14.72 17.33 -13.41
C ALA A 143 -15.72 18.48 -13.65
N GLU A 144 -16.24 19.10 -12.58
CA GLU A 144 -17.08 20.30 -12.66
C GLU A 144 -16.32 21.52 -13.20
N ALA A 145 -15.06 21.71 -12.78
CA ALA A 145 -14.19 22.77 -13.29
C ALA A 145 -13.82 22.57 -14.78
N GLN A 146 -13.52 21.33 -15.19
CA GLN A 146 -13.26 20.98 -16.60
C GLN A 146 -14.46 21.30 -17.49
N ARG A 147 -15.67 20.86 -17.10
CA ARG A 147 -16.91 21.19 -17.83
C ARG A 147 -17.15 22.69 -17.92
N SER A 148 -16.88 23.42 -16.83
CA SER A 148 -17.01 24.89 -16.79
C SER A 148 -16.05 25.59 -17.76
N LEU A 149 -14.84 25.04 -17.94
CA LEU A 149 -13.86 25.53 -18.91
C LEU A 149 -14.31 25.25 -20.35
N GLU A 150 -14.74 24.03 -20.66
CA GLU A 150 -15.27 23.66 -21.99
C GLU A 150 -16.50 24.51 -22.39
N GLU A 151 -17.40 24.78 -21.43
CA GLU A 151 -18.53 25.69 -21.64
C GLU A 151 -18.10 27.14 -21.91
N ALA A 152 -17.04 27.61 -21.25
CA ALA A 152 -16.50 28.95 -21.46
C ALA A 152 -15.82 29.07 -22.83
N GLU A 153 -15.02 28.09 -23.23
CA GLU A 153 -14.40 28.01 -24.57
C GLU A 153 -15.46 27.97 -25.67
N SER A 154 -16.52 27.16 -25.50
CA SER A 154 -17.65 27.09 -26.43
C SER A 154 -18.40 28.43 -26.56
N LYS A 155 -18.59 29.17 -25.46
CA LYS A 155 -19.17 30.53 -25.47
C LYS A 155 -18.28 31.55 -26.19
N VAL A 156 -16.96 31.46 -26.04
CA VAL A 156 -16.01 32.32 -26.78
C VAL A 156 -16.04 31.99 -28.27
N ALA A 157 -16.06 30.71 -28.65
CA ALA A 157 -16.10 30.26 -30.04
C ALA A 157 -17.42 30.58 -30.78
N SER A 158 -18.53 30.77 -30.06
CA SER A 158 -19.86 31.08 -30.61
C SER A 158 -20.23 32.57 -30.57
N ALA A 159 -19.34 33.44 -30.09
CA ALA A 159 -19.55 34.89 -30.11
C ALA A 159 -19.59 35.43 -31.56
N PRO A 160 -20.60 36.24 -31.94
CA PRO A 160 -20.72 36.74 -33.31
C PRO A 160 -19.62 37.75 -33.65
N ALA A 161 -18.95 37.55 -34.78
CA ALA A 161 -17.91 38.44 -35.27
C ALA A 161 -18.51 39.72 -35.92
N GLY A 162 -18.31 40.87 -35.28
CA GLY A 162 -18.55 42.20 -35.85
C GLY A 162 -18.33 43.32 -34.80
N THR A 163 -17.80 44.51 -35.11
CA THR A 163 -17.32 45.06 -36.40
C THR A 163 -16.39 46.26 -36.14
N GLY A 164 -15.32 46.43 -36.95
CA GLY A 164 -14.41 47.60 -36.95
C GLY A 164 -13.33 47.58 -35.84
N GLU A 165 -12.15 48.17 -35.97
CA GLU A 165 -11.44 48.80 -37.11
C GLU A 165 -9.92 48.86 -36.76
N ALA A 166 -8.94 49.07 -37.64
CA ALA A 166 -8.93 49.41 -39.08
C ALA A 166 -7.72 48.76 -39.80
N ARG A 167 -7.52 49.07 -41.09
CA ARG A 167 -6.40 48.62 -41.95
C ARG A 167 -5.50 49.80 -42.34
N PRO A 168 -4.16 49.71 -42.15
CA PRO A 168 -3.20 50.42 -43.00
C PRO A 168 -2.68 49.49 -44.10
N GLU A 169 -2.52 50.02 -45.31
CA GLU A 169 -1.94 49.30 -46.44
C GLU A 169 -0.41 49.28 -46.36
N ALA A 170 0.21 48.12 -46.57
CA ALA A 170 1.62 48.03 -46.94
C ALA A 170 1.78 47.04 -48.11
N ARG A 171 2.13 47.60 -49.27
CA ARG A 171 2.29 46.92 -50.56
C ARG A 171 3.75 46.51 -50.75
N ALA A 172 4.05 45.22 -50.95
CA ALA A 172 5.00 44.74 -51.96
C ALA A 172 5.28 43.22 -51.90
N ALA A 173 5.50 42.65 -53.10
CA ALA A 173 6.36 41.53 -53.44
C ALA A 173 6.11 40.12 -52.83
N ALA A 174 5.93 39.18 -53.76
CA ALA A 174 6.27 37.76 -53.64
C ALA A 174 7.17 37.40 -54.84
N PRO A 175 7.80 36.21 -54.90
CA PRO A 175 8.36 35.38 -53.83
C PRO A 175 9.83 34.99 -54.10
N GLU A 176 10.61 34.64 -53.06
CA GLU A 176 11.89 33.92 -53.24
C GLU A 176 11.93 32.63 -52.41
N LYS A 177 12.67 31.64 -52.93
CA LYS A 177 12.71 30.26 -52.42
C LYS A 177 14.05 29.97 -51.71
N GLN A 178 14.03 28.86 -50.96
CA GLN A 178 15.17 28.07 -50.47
C GLN A 178 15.87 28.58 -49.20
N GLY A 179 15.98 27.65 -48.24
CA GLY A 179 16.55 27.86 -46.91
C GLY A 179 16.24 26.69 -45.97
N LEU A 180 16.33 25.44 -46.46
CA LEU A 180 16.10 24.24 -45.66
C LEU A 180 17.25 24.03 -44.66
N GLY A 181 17.07 24.52 -43.44
CA GLY A 181 17.77 23.96 -42.28
C GLY A 181 17.16 22.61 -41.90
N PRO A 182 17.95 21.63 -41.41
CA PRO A 182 17.41 20.37 -40.94
C PRO A 182 16.49 20.59 -39.72
N PRO A 183 15.42 19.80 -39.55
CA PRO A 183 14.55 19.90 -38.38
C PRO A 183 15.29 19.50 -37.09
N PRO A 184 14.87 19.99 -35.91
CA PRO A 184 15.27 19.39 -34.65
C PRO A 184 14.85 17.92 -34.65
N GLU A 185 15.78 17.05 -34.30
CA GLU A 185 15.58 15.60 -34.25
C GLU A 185 14.46 15.28 -33.25
N ALA A 186 13.37 14.70 -33.74
CA ALA A 186 12.21 14.42 -32.91
C ALA A 186 12.56 13.34 -31.87
N SER A 187 12.37 13.66 -30.59
CA SER A 187 12.43 12.67 -29.52
C SER A 187 11.56 11.46 -29.89
N PRO A 188 12.02 10.22 -29.68
CA PRO A 188 11.17 9.05 -29.89
C PRO A 188 9.92 9.19 -29.00
N PRO A 189 8.74 8.77 -29.48
CA PRO A 189 7.53 8.83 -28.67
C PRO A 189 7.74 8.01 -27.39
N PRO A 190 7.17 8.42 -26.24
CA PRO A 190 7.19 7.59 -25.05
C PRO A 190 6.57 6.23 -25.39
N SER A 191 7.30 5.16 -25.08
CA SER A 191 6.77 3.81 -25.25
C SER A 191 5.48 3.69 -24.43
N PRO A 192 4.43 3.01 -24.94
CA PRO A 192 3.20 2.84 -24.18
C PRO A 192 3.51 2.18 -22.83
N PRO A 193 2.88 2.60 -21.73
CA PRO A 193 3.10 1.98 -20.44
C PRO A 193 2.78 0.48 -20.54
N PRO A 194 3.62 -0.41 -19.97
CA PRO A 194 3.32 -1.84 -19.97
C PRO A 194 1.99 -2.07 -19.23
N PRO A 195 1.17 -3.05 -19.67
CA PRO A 195 -0.09 -3.33 -19.01
C PRO A 195 0.14 -3.67 -17.53
N PRO A 196 -0.67 -3.15 -16.60
CA PRO A 196 -0.49 -3.33 -15.16
C PRO A 196 -0.93 -4.73 -14.68
N ASN A 197 -0.44 -5.80 -15.32
CA ASN A 197 -0.48 -7.15 -14.77
C ASN A 197 0.58 -8.11 -15.35
N ALA A 198 1.75 -7.60 -15.74
CA ALA A 198 2.93 -8.45 -15.93
C ALA A 198 3.60 -8.68 -14.56
N ALA A 199 3.09 -9.65 -13.80
CA ALA A 199 3.76 -10.16 -12.60
C ALA A 199 5.08 -10.84 -13.02
N HIS A 200 6.13 -10.05 -13.20
CA HIS A 200 7.49 -10.56 -13.26
C HIS A 200 7.77 -11.27 -11.93
N ALA A 201 7.78 -12.60 -11.94
CA ALA A 201 8.18 -13.40 -10.80
C ALA A 201 9.54 -12.88 -10.32
N TRP A 202 9.61 -12.53 -9.02
CA TRP A 202 10.76 -11.87 -8.43
C TRP A 202 12.05 -12.66 -8.71
N GLN A 203 13.04 -11.97 -9.26
CA GLN A 203 14.32 -12.55 -9.67
C GLN A 203 15.45 -11.70 -9.10
N PRO A 204 16.26 -12.24 -8.16
CA PRO A 204 17.33 -11.48 -7.54
C PRO A 204 18.42 -11.20 -8.57
N THR A 205 18.68 -9.91 -8.84
CA THR A 205 19.74 -9.47 -9.78
C THR A 205 20.98 -8.99 -9.04
N HIS A 206 20.82 -8.48 -7.82
CA HIS A 206 21.87 -7.87 -7.03
C HIS A 206 21.77 -8.30 -5.56
N ARG A 207 22.81 -7.96 -4.79
CA ARG A 207 22.91 -8.20 -3.36
C ARG A 207 23.50 -6.98 -2.66
N ILE A 208 22.94 -6.59 -1.53
CA ILE A 208 23.46 -5.49 -0.71
C ILE A 208 24.89 -5.82 -0.24
N ALA A 209 25.82 -4.86 -0.36
CA ALA A 209 27.21 -5.00 0.05
C ALA A 209 27.36 -5.32 1.55
N LYS A 210 28.56 -5.75 1.95
CA LYS A 210 28.83 -6.28 3.30
C LYS A 210 28.62 -5.31 4.47
N GLY A 211 28.39 -4.02 4.23
CA GLY A 211 28.04 -3.03 5.26
C GLY A 211 26.55 -2.91 5.56
N GLY A 212 25.67 -3.51 4.73
CA GLY A 212 24.29 -3.07 4.62
C GLY A 212 24.18 -1.73 3.89
N GLU A 213 22.98 -1.27 3.59
CA GLU A 213 22.75 0.09 3.06
C GLU A 213 21.42 0.64 3.60
N PRO A 214 21.36 1.90 4.06
CA PRO A 214 20.10 2.60 4.28
C PRO A 214 19.29 2.69 2.98
N ALA A 215 17.97 2.70 3.07
CA ALA A 215 17.12 2.85 1.90
C ALA A 215 16.07 3.94 2.10
N TRP A 216 15.69 4.58 1.00
CA TRP A 216 14.85 5.77 0.97
C TRP A 216 13.60 5.57 0.10
N SER A 217 12.54 6.33 0.38
CA SER A 217 11.33 6.36 -0.46
C SER A 217 11.55 7.06 -1.81
N THR A 218 12.58 7.91 -1.90
CA THR A 218 12.97 8.69 -3.08
C THR A 218 14.50 8.78 -3.14
N PRO A 219 15.13 8.99 -4.32
CA PRO A 219 16.59 9.05 -4.48
C PRO A 219 17.17 10.40 -3.99
N ASP A 220 16.96 10.71 -2.71
CA ASP A 220 17.31 11.98 -2.06
C ASP A 220 18.14 11.70 -0.79
N PRO A 221 19.44 12.03 -0.77
CA PRO A 221 20.32 11.75 0.37
C PRO A 221 20.10 12.70 1.56
N ALA A 222 19.34 13.78 1.40
CA ALA A 222 19.02 14.72 2.48
C ALA A 222 17.82 14.25 3.33
N ARG A 223 17.07 13.25 2.87
CA ARG A 223 15.97 12.64 3.62
C ARG A 223 16.45 11.60 4.63
N ALA A 224 15.67 11.39 5.68
CA ALA A 224 15.83 10.25 6.56
C ALA A 224 15.59 8.93 5.78
N PRO A 225 16.41 7.89 5.98
CA PRO A 225 16.12 6.55 5.46
C PRO A 225 14.80 6.02 6.03
N VAL A 226 14.03 5.32 5.19
CA VAL A 226 12.78 4.64 5.60
C VAL A 226 13.03 3.22 6.09
N SER A 227 14.20 2.65 5.80
CA SER A 227 14.62 1.32 6.26
C SER A 227 16.15 1.19 6.24
N GLN A 228 16.68 0.19 6.94
CA GLN A 228 18.08 -0.21 6.89
C GLN A 228 18.15 -1.64 6.36
N LEU A 229 18.79 -1.84 5.20
CA LEU A 229 18.86 -3.15 4.58
C LEU A 229 20.09 -3.92 5.05
N ASN A 230 19.87 -5.19 5.38
CA ASN A 230 20.90 -6.06 5.90
C ASN A 230 21.97 -6.38 4.83
N ALA A 231 23.22 -6.44 5.28
CA ALA A 231 24.34 -6.91 4.47
C ALA A 231 24.04 -8.28 3.86
N GLY A 232 24.28 -8.42 2.55
CA GLY A 232 24.07 -9.68 1.86
C GLY A 232 22.62 -10.03 1.50
N LEU A 233 21.64 -9.14 1.74
CA LEU A 233 20.26 -9.29 1.28
C LEU A 233 20.20 -9.29 -0.26
N GLU A 234 19.48 -10.24 -0.85
CA GLU A 234 19.28 -10.31 -2.30
C GLU A 234 18.08 -9.45 -2.74
N VAL A 235 18.28 -8.72 -3.83
CA VAL A 235 17.35 -7.70 -4.31
C VAL A 235 17.29 -7.71 -5.84
N GLN A 236 16.14 -7.32 -6.39
CA GLN A 236 15.94 -7.11 -7.82
C GLN A 236 16.00 -5.61 -8.11
N VAL A 237 17.01 -5.15 -8.84
CA VAL A 237 17.00 -3.78 -9.38
C VAL A 237 15.91 -3.65 -10.44
N SER A 238 15.07 -2.62 -10.29
CA SER A 238 13.96 -2.27 -11.19
C SER A 238 14.27 -1.04 -12.06
N ASP A 239 15.04 -0.09 -11.54
CA ASP A 239 15.42 1.16 -12.21
C ASP A 239 16.77 1.67 -11.67
N GLU A 240 17.54 2.40 -12.49
CA GLU A 240 18.80 3.03 -12.09
C GLU A 240 18.88 4.47 -12.63
N ALA A 241 19.03 5.43 -11.72
CA ALA A 241 19.05 6.85 -12.04
C ALA A 241 20.12 7.59 -11.24
N SER A 242 21.06 8.27 -11.92
CA SER A 242 21.99 9.24 -11.33
C SER A 242 22.74 8.77 -10.06
N GLY A 243 23.18 7.51 -10.03
CA GLY A 243 23.90 6.90 -8.90
C GLY A 243 23.01 6.23 -7.84
N TRP A 244 21.71 6.19 -8.07
CA TRP A 244 20.72 5.48 -7.28
C TRP A 244 20.15 4.29 -8.04
N ALA A 245 19.76 3.25 -7.31
CA ALA A 245 19.04 2.10 -7.83
C ALA A 245 17.72 1.95 -7.06
N ASN A 246 16.60 1.85 -7.77
CA ASN A 246 15.36 1.34 -7.19
C ASN A 246 15.46 -0.19 -7.14
N ILE A 247 15.14 -0.76 -5.99
CA ILE A 247 15.23 -2.19 -5.73
C ILE A 247 13.92 -2.74 -5.21
N ILE A 248 13.69 -4.03 -5.46
CA ILE A 248 12.55 -4.82 -5.00
C ILE A 248 13.10 -6.04 -4.24
N CYS A 249 12.74 -6.15 -2.97
CA CYS A 249 13.06 -7.30 -2.12
C CYS A 249 12.09 -8.47 -2.38
N SER A 250 12.45 -9.69 -1.94
CA SER A 250 11.62 -10.89 -2.14
C SER A 250 10.24 -10.85 -1.48
N ASN A 251 10.04 -9.94 -0.51
CA ASN A 251 8.76 -9.65 0.14
C ASN A 251 7.94 -8.56 -0.59
N GLY A 252 8.34 -8.12 -1.79
CA GLY A 252 7.67 -7.07 -2.56
C GLY A 252 7.88 -5.64 -2.04
N TRP A 253 8.63 -5.45 -0.95
CA TRP A 253 9.05 -4.10 -0.52
C TRP A 253 9.99 -3.50 -1.55
N SER A 254 9.80 -2.21 -1.87
CA SER A 254 10.69 -1.47 -2.77
C SER A 254 11.17 -0.15 -2.17
N GLY A 255 12.34 0.30 -2.64
CA GLY A 255 12.97 1.53 -2.19
C GLY A 255 14.23 1.86 -2.97
N TRP A 256 14.75 3.05 -2.75
CA TRP A 256 15.96 3.56 -3.39
C TRP A 256 17.18 3.35 -2.50
N VAL A 257 18.24 2.81 -3.08
CA VAL A 257 19.57 2.66 -2.47
C VAL A 257 20.63 3.29 -3.37
N ARG A 258 21.82 3.57 -2.84
CA ARG A 258 22.94 4.00 -3.68
C ARG A 258 23.41 2.84 -4.56
N ALA A 259 23.49 3.03 -5.87
CA ALA A 259 23.86 1.97 -6.81
C ALA A 259 25.24 1.36 -6.48
N GLN A 260 26.17 2.15 -5.93
CA GLN A 260 27.49 1.71 -5.48
C GLN A 260 27.49 0.69 -4.31
N SER A 261 26.38 0.53 -3.58
CA SER A 261 26.26 -0.48 -2.51
C SER A 261 25.73 -1.83 -3.01
N LEU A 262 25.38 -1.93 -4.30
CA LEU A 262 24.89 -3.15 -4.91
C LEU A 262 26.04 -3.96 -5.52
N THR A 263 26.04 -5.26 -5.22
CA THR A 263 26.92 -6.24 -5.87
C THR A 263 26.07 -7.11 -6.81
N PRO A 264 26.32 -7.13 -8.13
CA PRO A 264 25.56 -7.96 -9.06
C PRO A 264 25.76 -9.46 -8.75
N LEU A 265 24.65 -10.19 -8.68
CA LEU A 265 24.66 -11.65 -8.66
C LEU A 265 25.05 -12.11 -10.07
N ARG A 266 26.17 -12.84 -10.19
CA ARG A 266 26.78 -13.13 -11.50
C ARG A 266 25.84 -13.96 -12.39
N GLY A 267 25.17 -13.30 -13.35
CA GLY A 267 24.13 -13.91 -14.18
C GLY A 267 24.12 -13.59 -15.69
N ARG A 268 24.98 -12.68 -16.21
CA ARG A 268 25.21 -12.54 -17.66
C ARG A 268 26.55 -11.83 -17.94
N ARG A 269 27.36 -12.37 -18.86
CA ARG A 269 28.45 -11.60 -19.51
C ARG A 269 27.84 -10.71 -20.59
N PRO A 270 28.10 -9.40 -20.62
CA PRO A 270 27.84 -8.59 -21.81
C PRO A 270 28.90 -8.88 -22.88
N GLY A 271 28.48 -9.11 -24.12
CA GLY A 271 29.34 -9.07 -25.31
C GLY A 271 30.00 -10.37 -25.74
N THR A 272 29.50 -10.92 -26.85
CA THR A 272 30.28 -11.15 -28.09
C THR A 272 29.44 -10.65 -29.25
#